data_AF-A0A931RRK9-F1
#
_entry.id   AF-A0A931RRK9-F1
#
_cell.length_a   1.000
_cell.length_b   1.000
_cell.length_c   1.000
_cell.angle_alpha   90.00
_cell.angle_beta   90.00
_cell.angle_gamma   90.00
#
_symmetry.space_group_name_H-M   'P 1'
#
loop_
_entity.id
_entity.type
_entity.pdbx_description
1 polymer ?
#
loop_
_entity_poly.entity_id
_entity_poly.type
_entity_poly.pdbx_seq_one_letter_code
_entity_poly.pdbx_strand_id
1 'polypeptide(L)'
;MPKFESFSEKPKPKRIAEEVRRSNAELRRQLEELKTKNQKKKLPTDMTKPVFDPTRERLPIRAEEKKDKEKIRKLSFLNRTVRKLVLSGILILNVDAFGSLAYFGVEKLVQYQQEEGLWEKEKELEKVFGLFPETGLFTKWRKQRGRRSLQVYDFLKNSVGKEKVNLGKLTGENGEISPQALGEVLETFPQSWVREISSIKQVEGTSSMEWLTKKLHRLEGESTIVAHCDIRRGKGKSEITFFGITKKIPLEFIIQGLAHEISHANDWNSDHFANQTEKVELLLKIGKRLQSGDRFKSEYVEAIGGFSQGQKNINQAIEYWAEICRQYFTDPTQLPAEDFVLVDSQVRKTDPTYNALVSSNKRAEIIKNVLAQKLQKVG
;
A
#
# COMPACT_ATOMS: atom_id res chain seq x y z
N MET A 1 49.60 -8.86 27.39
CA MET A 1 48.13 -8.88 27.30
C MET A 1 47.61 -7.49 27.62
N PRO A 2 46.94 -6.79 26.69
CA PRO A 2 46.42 -5.46 26.95
C PRO A 2 45.12 -5.54 27.75
N LYS A 3 44.98 -4.69 28.77
CA LYS A 3 43.77 -4.53 29.58
C LYS A 3 42.71 -3.80 28.75
N PHE A 4 41.56 -4.43 28.55
CA PHE A 4 40.39 -3.77 27.98
C PHE A 4 39.73 -2.90 29.06
N GLU A 5 39.74 -1.58 28.87
CA GLU A 5 38.95 -0.66 29.68
C GLU A 5 37.48 -0.74 29.24
N SER A 6 36.61 -1.00 30.21
CA SER A 6 35.16 -1.08 30.02
C SER A 6 34.56 0.32 29.86
N PHE A 7 34.23 0.71 28.63
CA PHE A 7 33.34 1.84 28.37
C PHE A 7 31.95 1.33 27.98
N SER A 8 31.00 1.43 28.90
CA SER A 8 29.58 1.23 28.65
C SER A 8 28.76 2.12 29.60
N GLU A 9 28.89 3.44 29.44
CA GLU A 9 27.86 4.33 29.94
C GLU A 9 26.71 4.37 28.93
N LYS A 10 25.59 3.74 29.28
CA LYS A 10 24.35 3.85 28.51
C LYS A 10 23.99 5.34 28.37
N PRO A 11 23.71 5.84 27.16
CA PRO A 11 23.33 7.24 26.99
C PRO A 11 22.09 7.54 27.83
N LYS A 12 22.19 8.55 28.69
CA LYS A 12 21.11 8.96 29.60
C LYS A 12 19.86 9.30 28.77
N PRO A 13 18.64 8.87 29.17
CA PRO A 13 17.40 9.08 28.42
C PRO A 13 17.15 10.53 27.97
N LYS A 14 17.66 11.51 28.74
CA LYS A 14 17.61 12.93 28.38
C LYS A 14 18.34 13.25 27.08
N ARG A 15 19.48 12.60 26.81
CA ARG A 15 20.29 12.81 25.60
C ARG A 15 19.56 12.33 24.35
N ILE A 16 18.90 11.17 24.43
CA ILE A 16 18.08 10.62 23.34
C ILE A 16 16.88 11.53 23.05
N ALA A 17 16.17 11.99 24.08
CA ALA A 17 15.04 12.90 23.91
C ALA A 17 15.44 14.24 23.26
N GLU A 18 16.63 14.75 23.59
CA GLU A 18 17.15 15.98 23.01
C GLU A 18 17.61 15.80 21.56
N GLU A 19 18.19 14.65 21.23
CA GLU A 19 18.59 14.27 19.87
C GLU A 19 17.37 14.10 18.95
N VAL A 20 16.29 13.47 19.44
CA VAL A 20 15.00 13.39 18.73
C VAL A 20 14.39 14.78 18.51
N ARG A 21 14.46 15.68 19.50
CA ARG A 21 13.98 17.06 19.34
C ARG A 21 14.79 17.82 18.27
N ARG A 22 16.11 17.66 18.24
CA ARG A 22 16.99 18.28 17.23
C ARG A 22 16.69 17.73 15.84
N SER A 23 16.57 16.41 15.69
CA SER A 23 16.23 15.77 14.41
C SER A 23 14.87 16.23 13.87
N ASN A 24 13.83 16.29 14.72
CA ASN A 24 12.52 16.79 14.33
C ASN A 24 12.52 18.29 13.97
N ALA A 25 13.34 19.11 14.63
CA ALA A 25 13.49 20.53 14.30
C ALA A 25 14.16 20.73 12.92
N GLU A 26 15.18 19.92 12.61
CA GLU A 26 15.87 19.95 11.32
C GLU A 26 14.96 19.51 10.17
N LEU A 27 14.17 18.44 10.36
CA LEU A 27 13.17 18.00 9.37
C LEU A 27 12.12 19.08 9.07
N ARG A 28 11.64 19.79 10.10
CA ARG A 28 10.69 20.91 9.93
C ARG A 28 11.32 22.06 9.13
N ARG A 29 12.58 22.38 9.39
CA ARG A 29 13.33 23.40 8.65
C ARG A 29 13.48 23.02 7.18
N GLN A 30 13.89 21.79 6.88
CA GLN A 30 14.03 21.30 5.50
C GLN A 30 12.71 21.33 4.73
N LEU A 31 11.60 21.00 5.40
CA LEU A 31 10.26 21.07 4.80
C LEU A 31 9.87 22.51 4.42
N GLU A 32 10.15 23.50 5.27
CA GLU A 32 9.88 24.91 4.98
C GLU A 32 10.79 25.47 3.87
N GLU A 33 12.05 25.04 3.79
CA GLU A 33 12.95 25.37 2.68
C GLU A 33 12.46 24.79 1.34
N LEU A 34 11.88 23.58 1.33
CA LEU A 34 11.27 23.00 0.13
C LEU A 34 10.00 23.73 -0.30
N LYS A 35 9.15 24.14 0.65
CA LYS A 35 7.95 24.94 0.36
C LYS A 35 8.30 26.30 -0.27
N THR A 36 9.33 26.97 0.26
CA THR A 36 9.79 28.26 -0.28
C THR A 36 10.48 28.13 -1.64
N LYS A 37 11.23 27.04 -1.89
CA LYS A 37 11.80 26.76 -3.22
C LYS A 37 10.72 26.49 -4.27
N ASN A 38 9.64 25.80 -3.92
CA ASN A 38 8.54 25.52 -4.84
C ASN A 38 7.67 26.75 -5.14
N GLN A 39 7.54 27.71 -4.21
CA GLN A 39 6.85 28.97 -4.49
C GLN A 39 7.61 29.88 -5.47
N LYS A 40 8.93 29.73 -5.60
CA LYS A 40 9.77 30.52 -6.52
C LYS A 40 9.79 30.01 -7.97
N LYS A 41 9.21 28.84 -8.26
CA LYS A 41 8.99 28.35 -9.64
C LYS A 41 7.65 28.85 -10.20
N LYS A 42 7.47 30.17 -10.35
CA LYS A 42 6.49 30.72 -11.29
C LYS A 42 7.15 30.81 -12.67
N LEU A 43 6.52 30.22 -13.68
CA LEU A 43 6.98 30.19 -15.07
C LEU A 43 7.21 31.61 -15.63
N PRO A 44 8.18 31.80 -16.55
CA PRO A 44 8.21 32.98 -17.39
C PRO A 44 7.03 32.96 -18.37
N THR A 45 6.26 34.05 -18.36
CA THR A 45 5.23 34.37 -19.35
C THR A 45 5.93 35.02 -20.54
N ASP A 46 6.33 34.22 -21.53
CA ASP A 46 6.24 34.60 -22.96
C ASP A 46 6.68 33.42 -23.83
N MET A 47 5.96 33.17 -24.91
CA MET A 47 6.47 32.69 -26.21
C MET A 47 5.29 32.42 -27.14
N THR A 48 5.10 33.40 -28.01
CA THR A 48 4.20 33.45 -29.16
C THR A 48 4.48 32.37 -30.22
N LYS A 49 3.36 31.79 -30.71
CA LYS A 49 3.09 31.12 -32.01
C LYS A 49 3.72 29.74 -32.29
N PRO A 50 2.91 28.74 -32.69
CA PRO A 50 3.35 27.64 -33.54
C PRO A 50 3.02 27.89 -35.02
N VAL A 51 4.00 27.58 -35.86
CA VAL A 51 3.94 27.50 -37.33
C VAL A 51 3.06 26.31 -37.73
N PHE A 52 2.11 26.56 -38.64
CA PHE A 52 1.21 25.55 -39.21
C PHE A 52 1.87 24.95 -40.45
N ASP A 53 2.10 23.63 -40.43
CA ASP A 53 2.58 22.85 -41.57
C ASP A 53 1.40 22.04 -42.16
N PRO A 54 0.89 22.37 -43.36
CA PRO A 54 -0.33 21.77 -43.91
C PRO A 54 -0.14 20.41 -44.62
N THR A 55 1.04 19.79 -44.65
CA THR A 55 1.29 18.59 -45.50
C THR A 55 1.46 17.25 -44.77
N ARG A 56 1.14 17.14 -43.48
CA ARG A 56 1.14 15.82 -42.81
C ARG A 56 -0.09 14.99 -43.17
N GLU A 57 0.15 13.93 -43.95
CA GLU A 57 -0.79 12.83 -44.25
C GLU A 57 -1.52 12.36 -42.99
N ARG A 58 -2.86 12.43 -43.03
CA ARG A 58 -3.72 11.93 -41.97
C ARG A 58 -3.76 10.41 -42.03
N LEU A 59 -3.03 9.76 -41.13
CA LEU A 59 -3.29 8.36 -40.79
C LEU A 59 -4.74 8.20 -40.30
N PRO A 60 -5.42 7.10 -40.63
CA PRO A 60 -6.81 6.88 -40.27
C PRO A 60 -6.94 6.71 -38.75
N ILE A 61 -7.37 7.77 -38.08
CA ILE A 61 -7.84 7.72 -36.69
C ILE A 61 -9.06 6.78 -36.67
N ARG A 62 -8.88 5.64 -36.00
CA ARG A 62 -9.80 4.50 -35.91
C ARG A 62 -11.22 4.94 -35.56
N ALA A 63 -12.21 4.33 -36.23
CA ALA A 63 -13.65 4.57 -36.04
C ALA A 63 -14.15 4.42 -34.59
N GLU A 64 -13.38 3.77 -33.72
CA GLU A 64 -13.67 3.62 -32.29
C GLU A 64 -13.51 4.92 -31.49
N GLU A 65 -12.54 5.77 -31.83
CA GLU A 65 -12.36 7.07 -31.16
C GLU A 65 -13.56 8.00 -31.41
N LYS A 66 -14.21 7.88 -32.57
CA LYS A 66 -15.44 8.63 -32.88
C LYS A 66 -16.63 8.11 -32.07
N LYS A 67 -16.76 6.81 -31.89
CA LYS A 67 -17.83 6.21 -31.06
C LYS A 67 -17.71 6.61 -29.61
N ASP A 68 -16.50 6.64 -29.06
CA ASP A 68 -16.29 7.06 -27.67
C ASP A 68 -16.52 8.56 -27.48
N LYS A 69 -16.08 9.41 -28.42
CA LYS A 69 -16.38 10.85 -28.40
C LYS A 69 -17.88 11.14 -28.52
N GLU A 70 -18.62 10.36 -29.30
CA GLU A 70 -20.08 10.49 -29.41
C GLU A 70 -20.81 10.02 -28.15
N LYS A 71 -20.35 8.94 -27.52
CA LYS A 71 -20.87 8.45 -26.25
C LYS A 71 -20.65 9.47 -25.12
N ILE A 72 -19.46 10.07 -25.04
CA ILE A 72 -19.14 11.16 -24.10
C ILE A 72 -20.00 12.41 -24.37
N ARG A 73 -20.24 12.77 -25.64
CA ARG A 73 -21.15 13.87 -26.00
C ARG A 73 -22.59 13.60 -25.58
N LYS A 74 -23.10 12.38 -25.81
CA LYS A 74 -24.45 11.99 -25.42
C LYS A 74 -24.62 11.99 -23.88
N LEU A 75 -23.62 11.50 -23.16
CA LEU A 75 -23.62 11.51 -21.69
C LEU A 75 -23.53 12.93 -21.10
N SER A 76 -22.67 13.79 -21.65
CA SER A 76 -22.57 15.20 -21.19
C SER A 76 -23.83 16.02 -21.50
N PHE A 77 -24.53 15.73 -22.60
CA PHE A 77 -25.83 16.32 -22.90
C PHE A 77 -26.89 15.85 -21.90
N LEU A 78 -26.96 14.55 -21.61
CA LEU A 78 -27.90 14.00 -20.62
C LEU A 78 -27.67 14.62 -19.24
N ASN A 79 -26.40 14.79 -18.84
CA ASN A 79 -26.03 15.40 -17.57
C ASN A 79 -26.44 16.88 -17.49
N ARG A 80 -26.27 17.66 -18.57
CA ARG A 80 -26.76 19.05 -18.64
C ARG A 80 -28.28 19.14 -18.56
N THR A 81 -28.99 18.23 -19.22
CA THR A 81 -30.46 18.21 -19.23
C THR A 81 -31.03 17.80 -17.86
N VAL A 82 -30.42 16.81 -17.19
CA VAL A 82 -30.78 16.42 -15.82
C VAL A 82 -30.51 17.57 -14.85
N ARG A 83 -29.36 18.25 -14.94
CA ARG A 83 -29.07 19.44 -14.11
C ARG A 83 -30.12 20.54 -14.30
N LYS A 84 -30.52 20.81 -15.54
CA LYS A 84 -31.56 21.81 -15.84
C LYS A 84 -32.91 21.38 -15.27
N LEU A 85 -33.31 20.12 -15.45
CA LEU A 85 -34.59 19.62 -14.90
C LEU A 85 -34.64 19.64 -13.37
N VAL A 86 -33.54 19.32 -12.69
CA VAL A 86 -33.44 19.42 -11.23
C VAL A 86 -33.54 20.89 -10.77
N LEU A 87 -32.82 21.80 -11.43
CA LEU A 87 -32.88 23.23 -11.11
C LEU A 87 -34.25 23.85 -11.41
N SER A 88 -34.89 23.46 -12.51
CA SER A 88 -36.25 23.90 -12.86
C SER A 88 -37.31 23.33 -11.92
N GLY A 89 -37.14 22.09 -11.46
CA GLY A 89 -38.04 21.44 -10.49
C GLY A 89 -38.00 22.11 -9.12
N ILE A 90 -36.82 22.56 -8.68
CA ILE A 90 -36.63 23.33 -7.43
C ILE A 90 -37.35 24.69 -7.47
N LEU A 91 -37.53 25.27 -8.65
CA LEU A 91 -38.14 26.60 -8.82
C LEU A 91 -39.68 26.59 -8.94
N ILE A 92 -40.30 25.45 -9.25
CA ILE A 92 -41.72 25.39 -9.65
C ILE A 92 -42.62 24.67 -8.64
N LEU A 93 -42.08 23.78 -7.79
CA LEU A 93 -42.90 22.91 -6.93
C LEU A 93 -42.47 22.95 -5.46
N ASN A 94 -43.46 23.00 -4.55
CA ASN A 94 -43.27 23.00 -3.09
C ASN A 94 -42.42 21.81 -2.59
N VAL A 95 -41.64 22.08 -1.56
CA VAL A 95 -40.36 21.46 -1.18
C VAL A 95 -40.43 19.98 -0.77
N ASP A 96 -41.58 19.49 -0.29
CA ASP A 96 -41.63 18.21 0.44
C ASP A 96 -41.61 16.95 -0.43
N ALA A 97 -42.19 16.99 -1.64
CA ALA A 97 -42.20 15.84 -2.55
C ALA A 97 -40.92 15.73 -3.41
N PHE A 98 -40.17 16.82 -3.55
CA PHE A 98 -38.91 16.84 -4.32
C PHE A 98 -37.68 16.57 -3.47
N GLY A 99 -37.75 16.64 -2.14
CA GLY A 99 -36.62 16.33 -1.26
C GLY A 99 -36.04 14.93 -1.52
N SER A 100 -36.89 13.93 -1.71
CA SER A 100 -36.47 12.56 -2.01
C SER A 100 -35.95 12.39 -3.44
N LEU A 101 -36.59 12.98 -4.45
CA LEU A 101 -36.13 12.92 -5.86
C LEU A 101 -34.84 13.71 -6.12
N ALA A 102 -34.68 14.88 -5.49
CA ALA A 102 -33.46 15.66 -5.52
C ALA A 102 -32.33 14.94 -4.76
N TYR A 103 -32.63 14.29 -3.64
CA TYR A 103 -31.67 13.46 -2.92
C TYR A 103 -31.17 12.29 -3.79
N PHE A 104 -32.07 11.53 -4.42
CA PHE A 104 -31.71 10.46 -5.36
C PHE A 104 -30.93 10.97 -6.58
N GLY A 105 -31.30 12.15 -7.11
CA GLY A 105 -30.61 12.78 -8.24
C GLY A 105 -29.19 13.23 -7.90
N VAL A 106 -29.01 13.83 -6.71
CA VAL A 106 -27.70 14.24 -6.19
C VAL A 106 -26.84 13.01 -5.86
N GLU A 107 -27.40 11.99 -5.23
CA GLU A 107 -26.69 10.73 -4.94
C GLU A 107 -26.21 10.06 -6.22
N LYS A 108 -27.05 9.96 -7.25
CA LYS A 108 -26.63 9.45 -8.57
C LYS A 108 -25.62 10.33 -9.27
N LEU A 109 -25.71 11.65 -9.14
CA LEU A 109 -24.74 12.58 -9.72
C LEU A 109 -23.37 12.46 -9.05
N VAL A 110 -23.35 12.36 -7.71
CA VAL A 110 -22.13 12.12 -6.93
C VAL A 110 -21.52 10.77 -7.29
N GLN A 111 -22.35 9.72 -7.38
CA GLN A 111 -21.90 8.41 -7.84
C GLN A 111 -21.30 8.49 -9.26
N TYR A 112 -21.96 9.20 -10.18
CA TYR A 112 -21.46 9.38 -11.55
C TYR A 112 -20.14 10.15 -11.62
N GLN A 113 -20.01 11.24 -10.84
CA GLN A 113 -18.76 12.00 -10.75
C GLN A 113 -17.62 11.17 -10.13
N GLN A 114 -17.94 10.34 -9.14
CA GLN A 114 -16.99 9.37 -8.59
C GLN A 114 -16.58 8.34 -9.65
N GLU A 115 -17.52 7.85 -10.46
CA GLU A 115 -17.26 6.93 -11.57
C GLU A 115 -16.40 7.56 -12.69
N GLU A 116 -16.62 8.84 -13.05
CA GLU A 116 -15.78 9.57 -14.01
C GLU A 116 -14.34 9.75 -13.48
N GLY A 117 -14.19 10.17 -12.21
CA GLY A 117 -12.86 10.32 -11.59
C GLY A 117 -12.11 8.98 -11.47
N LEU A 118 -12.82 7.89 -11.21
CA LEU A 118 -12.28 6.53 -11.24
C LEU A 118 -11.81 6.15 -12.64
N TRP A 119 -12.57 6.49 -13.68
CA TRP A 119 -12.23 6.13 -15.05
C TRP A 119 -10.93 6.80 -15.52
N GLU A 120 -10.71 8.08 -15.22
CA GLU A 120 -9.46 8.76 -15.57
C GLU A 120 -8.25 8.14 -14.84
N LYS A 121 -8.42 7.76 -13.57
CA LYS A 121 -7.38 7.03 -12.82
C LYS A 121 -7.11 5.65 -13.38
N GLU A 122 -8.14 4.93 -13.83
CA GLU A 122 -7.97 3.65 -14.52
C GLU A 122 -7.15 3.81 -15.82
N LYS A 123 -7.40 4.86 -16.62
CA LYS A 123 -6.56 5.17 -17.79
C LYS A 123 -5.12 5.48 -17.41
N GLU A 124 -4.89 6.18 -16.30
CA GLU A 124 -3.54 6.40 -15.79
C GLU A 124 -2.88 5.09 -15.35
N LEU A 125 -3.62 4.20 -14.70
CA LEU A 125 -3.12 2.85 -14.36
C LEU A 125 -2.75 2.06 -15.60
N GLU A 126 -3.56 2.10 -16.66
CA GLU A 126 -3.22 1.46 -17.94
C GLU A 126 -1.90 1.99 -18.51
N LYS A 127 -1.66 3.30 -18.44
CA LYS A 127 -0.39 3.92 -18.88
C LYS A 127 0.79 3.51 -18.01
N VAL A 128 0.62 3.52 -16.69
CA VAL A 128 1.69 3.20 -15.73
C VAL A 128 2.06 1.72 -15.80
N PHE A 129 1.06 0.84 -15.89
CA PHE A 129 1.28 -0.59 -15.86
C PHE A 129 1.40 -1.21 -17.26
N GLY A 130 1.10 -0.50 -18.34
CA GLY A 130 1.07 -1.07 -19.70
C GLY A 130 -0.03 -2.12 -19.86
N LEU A 131 -1.12 -2.02 -19.09
CA LEU A 131 -2.27 -2.89 -19.20
C LEU A 131 -3.14 -2.39 -20.36
N PHE A 132 -3.13 -3.10 -21.49
CA PHE A 132 -3.97 -2.72 -22.62
C PHE A 132 -5.47 -2.92 -22.29
N PRO A 133 -6.36 -2.05 -22.82
CA PRO A 133 -7.82 -2.15 -22.68
C PRO A 133 -8.38 -3.53 -23.08
N GLU A 134 -7.70 -4.22 -23.99
CA GLU A 134 -8.12 -5.51 -24.54
C GLU A 134 -8.15 -6.64 -23.51
N THR A 135 -7.38 -6.55 -22.42
CA THR A 135 -7.38 -7.59 -21.38
C THR A 135 -8.69 -7.65 -20.60
N GLY A 136 -9.48 -6.56 -20.62
CA GLY A 136 -10.71 -6.43 -19.86
C GLY A 136 -10.51 -6.69 -18.37
N LEU A 137 -9.30 -6.54 -17.84
CA LEU A 137 -8.95 -6.87 -16.46
C LEU A 137 -9.75 -5.99 -15.51
N PHE A 138 -9.78 -4.68 -15.73
CA PHE A 138 -10.63 -3.75 -14.97
C PHE A 138 -12.12 -4.00 -15.20
N THR A 139 -12.54 -4.36 -16.40
CA THR A 139 -13.93 -4.66 -16.73
C THR A 139 -14.42 -5.96 -16.05
N LYS A 140 -13.58 -7.00 -15.99
CA LYS A 140 -13.81 -8.24 -15.25
C LYS A 140 -13.78 -7.98 -13.74
N TRP A 141 -12.86 -7.13 -13.28
CA TRP A 141 -12.76 -6.70 -11.89
C TRP A 141 -14.01 -5.92 -11.44
N ARG A 142 -14.54 -5.01 -12.28
CA ARG A 142 -15.85 -4.37 -12.10
C ARG A 142 -17.00 -5.39 -12.06
N LYS A 143 -17.05 -6.32 -13.02
CA LYS A 143 -18.12 -7.33 -13.11
C LYS A 143 -18.15 -8.28 -11.90
N GLN A 144 -17.00 -8.67 -11.35
CA GLN A 144 -16.94 -9.52 -10.17
C GLN A 144 -17.33 -8.80 -8.86
N ARG A 145 -17.22 -7.46 -8.80
CA ARG A 145 -17.48 -6.68 -7.57
C ARG A 145 -18.84 -6.02 -7.48
N GLY A 146 -19.53 -5.76 -8.60
CA GLY A 146 -20.93 -5.30 -8.57
C GLY A 146 -21.88 -6.22 -7.80
N ARG A 147 -21.47 -7.45 -7.49
CA ARG A 147 -22.22 -8.40 -6.64
C ARG A 147 -21.82 -8.41 -5.15
N ARG A 148 -20.76 -7.71 -4.73
CA ARG A 148 -20.17 -7.82 -3.37
C ARG A 148 -20.23 -6.54 -2.51
N SER A 149 -20.50 -5.37 -3.09
CA SER A 149 -20.47 -4.09 -2.36
C SER A 149 -21.53 -3.96 -1.26
N LEU A 150 -22.63 -4.71 -1.34
CA LEU A 150 -23.70 -4.71 -0.33
C LEU A 150 -23.35 -5.53 0.94
N GLN A 151 -22.34 -6.41 0.94
CA GLN A 151 -22.03 -7.26 2.10
C GLN A 151 -21.01 -6.66 3.08
N VAL A 152 -20.26 -5.62 2.68
CA VAL A 152 -19.17 -5.04 3.50
C VAL A 152 -19.71 -4.15 4.62
N TYR A 153 -20.85 -3.48 4.40
CA TYR A 153 -21.45 -2.58 5.38
C TYR A 153 -22.02 -3.33 6.60
N ASP A 154 -22.56 -4.53 6.41
CA ASP A 154 -23.08 -5.39 7.49
C ASP A 154 -21.97 -6.11 8.29
N PHE A 155 -20.79 -6.33 7.67
CA PHE A 155 -19.63 -6.92 8.35
C PHE A 155 -19.01 -5.92 9.35
N LEU A 156 -18.77 -4.68 8.92
CA LEU A 156 -18.14 -3.64 9.77
C LEU A 156 -18.98 -3.29 11.01
N LYS A 157 -20.30 -3.48 10.96
CA LYS A 157 -21.22 -3.21 12.08
C LYS A 157 -21.20 -4.29 13.17
N ASN A 158 -20.72 -5.51 12.86
CA ASN A 158 -20.79 -6.67 13.74
C ASN A 158 -19.43 -7.17 14.27
N SER A 159 -18.29 -6.65 13.79
CA SER A 159 -16.95 -7.19 14.10
C SER A 159 -16.20 -6.50 15.24
N VAL A 160 -16.86 -5.73 16.13
CA VAL A 160 -16.19 -5.04 17.25
C VAL A 160 -15.99 -5.98 18.46
N GLY A 161 -15.44 -7.17 18.20
CA GLY A 161 -14.85 -8.04 19.21
C GLY A 161 -13.33 -7.95 19.14
N LYS A 162 -12.65 -7.94 20.28
CA LYS A 162 -11.18 -8.13 20.35
C LYS A 162 -10.84 -9.58 20.02
N GLU A 163 -11.03 -9.99 18.77
CA GLU A 163 -10.53 -11.28 18.30
C GLU A 163 -9.00 -11.27 18.41
N LYS A 164 -8.46 -12.17 19.23
CA LYS A 164 -7.02 -12.35 19.38
C LYS A 164 -6.47 -13.03 18.13
N VAL A 165 -5.33 -12.54 17.64
CA VAL A 165 -4.57 -13.24 16.60
C VAL A 165 -4.12 -14.59 17.14
N ASN A 166 -4.31 -15.67 16.39
CA ASN A 166 -3.79 -16.97 16.76
C ASN A 166 -2.28 -17.01 16.48
N LEU A 167 -1.49 -16.97 17.55
CA LEU A 167 -0.03 -16.92 17.48
C LEU A 167 0.56 -18.31 17.65
N GLY A 168 1.06 -18.85 16.55
CA GLY A 168 1.96 -19.99 16.57
C GLY A 168 3.35 -19.60 17.08
N LYS A 169 4.15 -20.62 17.35
CA LYS A 169 5.59 -20.50 17.66
C LYS A 169 6.37 -20.29 16.35
N LEU A 170 7.33 -19.35 16.35
CA LEU A 170 8.25 -19.16 15.23
C LEU A 170 9.67 -19.48 15.67
N THR A 171 10.36 -20.34 14.92
CA THR A 171 11.71 -20.79 15.21
C THR A 171 12.67 -20.27 14.15
N GLY A 172 13.79 -19.68 14.59
CA GLY A 172 14.91 -19.13 13.82
C GLY A 172 16.26 -19.78 14.17
N GLU A 173 17.32 -19.42 13.42
CA GLU A 173 18.69 -19.96 13.63
C GLU A 173 19.18 -19.68 15.05
N ASN A 174 18.89 -18.46 15.51
CA ASN A 174 19.36 -17.97 16.79
C ASN A 174 18.35 -18.14 17.91
N GLY A 175 17.29 -18.95 17.73
CA GLY A 175 16.37 -19.29 18.81
C GLY A 175 14.92 -19.34 18.38
N GLU A 176 14.04 -19.05 19.32
CA GLU A 176 12.60 -19.14 19.13
C GLU A 176 11.96 -17.81 19.53
N ILE A 177 11.09 -17.28 18.67
CA ILE A 177 10.10 -16.29 19.08
C ILE A 177 8.95 -17.07 19.69
N SER A 178 8.88 -17.04 21.02
CA SER A 178 7.72 -17.56 21.74
C SER A 178 6.46 -16.79 21.30
N PRO A 179 5.25 -17.39 21.41
CA PRO A 179 4.02 -16.67 21.12
C PRO A 179 3.88 -15.34 21.90
N GLN A 180 4.42 -15.28 23.12
CA GLN A 180 4.47 -14.06 23.92
C GLN A 180 5.37 -12.99 23.27
N ALA A 181 6.61 -13.33 22.94
CA ALA A 181 7.54 -12.39 22.30
C ALA A 181 7.02 -11.95 20.92
N LEU A 182 6.34 -12.85 20.18
CA LEU A 182 5.68 -12.51 18.93
C LEU A 182 4.53 -11.52 19.17
N GLY A 183 3.74 -11.71 20.23
CA GLY A 183 2.72 -10.76 20.66
C GLY A 183 3.30 -9.38 20.94
N GLU A 184 4.39 -9.30 21.71
CA GLU A 184 5.10 -8.03 22.00
C GLU A 184 5.62 -7.35 20.73
N VAL A 185 6.12 -8.13 19.76
CA VAL A 185 6.50 -7.60 18.45
C VAL A 185 5.27 -7.08 17.71
N LEU A 186 4.15 -7.79 17.68
CA LEU A 186 2.93 -7.35 16.99
C LEU A 186 2.34 -6.06 17.57
N GLU A 187 2.50 -5.82 18.87
CA GLU A 187 2.12 -4.55 19.50
C GLU A 187 2.89 -3.33 18.96
N THR A 188 4.01 -3.54 18.28
CA THR A 188 4.81 -2.47 17.66
C THR A 188 4.36 -2.12 16.24
N PHE A 189 3.46 -2.91 15.63
CA PHE A 189 2.87 -2.61 14.33
C PHE A 189 1.60 -1.78 14.47
N PRO A 190 1.10 -1.14 13.39
CA PRO A 190 -0.20 -0.47 13.42
C PRO A 190 -1.28 -1.47 13.79
N GLN A 191 -2.08 -1.17 14.81
CA GLN A 191 -2.98 -2.16 15.37
C GLN A 191 -4.17 -2.42 14.45
N SER A 192 -4.55 -1.45 13.61
CA SER A 192 -5.53 -1.71 12.56
C SER A 192 -5.03 -2.75 11.55
N TRP A 193 -3.74 -2.73 11.19
CA TRP A 193 -3.15 -3.67 10.23
C TRP A 193 -3.00 -5.07 10.80
N VAL A 194 -2.62 -5.17 12.08
CA VAL A 194 -2.51 -6.47 12.78
C VAL A 194 -3.88 -7.14 12.92
N ARG A 195 -4.96 -6.36 13.07
CA ARG A 195 -6.32 -6.92 13.14
C ARG A 195 -6.76 -7.60 11.85
N GLU A 196 -6.15 -7.28 10.71
CA GLU A 196 -6.40 -7.96 9.45
C GLU A 196 -5.73 -9.34 9.36
N ILE A 197 -5.00 -9.77 10.41
CA ILE A 197 -4.35 -11.07 10.50
C ILE A 197 -5.13 -11.97 11.47
N SER A 198 -5.58 -13.14 11.02
CA SER A 198 -6.20 -14.15 11.90
C SER A 198 -5.17 -15.04 12.58
N SER A 199 -4.09 -15.38 11.88
CA SER A 199 -3.11 -16.33 12.37
C SER A 199 -1.73 -16.09 11.79
N ILE A 200 -0.72 -16.38 12.60
CA ILE A 200 0.68 -16.45 12.20
C ILE A 200 1.19 -17.82 12.64
N LYS A 201 1.66 -18.63 11.70
CA LYS A 201 2.12 -20.01 11.98
C LYS A 201 3.42 -20.31 11.25
N GLN A 202 4.14 -21.31 11.73
CA GLN A 202 5.28 -21.92 11.04
C GLN A 202 4.90 -23.35 10.66
N VAL A 203 5.23 -23.77 9.44
CA VAL A 203 5.00 -25.14 8.96
C VAL A 203 6.31 -25.84 8.65
N GLU A 204 6.37 -27.13 8.97
CA GLU A 204 7.49 -28.01 8.57
C GLU A 204 7.38 -28.32 7.07
N GLY A 205 8.49 -28.18 6.35
CA GLY A 205 8.61 -28.59 4.96
C GLY A 205 8.68 -27.44 3.95
N THR A 206 9.24 -27.78 2.79
CA THR A 206 9.32 -26.95 1.58
C THR A 206 8.16 -27.24 0.63
N SER A 207 7.15 -28.02 1.01
CA SER A 207 6.10 -28.48 0.08
C SER A 207 5.24 -27.34 -0.49
N SER A 208 5.19 -26.19 0.20
CA SER A 208 4.63 -24.95 -0.37
C SER A 208 5.53 -24.36 -1.47
N MET A 209 6.83 -24.60 -1.43
CA MET A 209 7.79 -24.10 -2.40
C MET A 209 7.52 -24.69 -3.76
N GLU A 210 7.21 -25.96 -3.97
CA GLU A 210 7.10 -26.43 -5.37
C GLU A 210 6.00 -25.71 -6.18
N TRP A 211 4.88 -25.34 -5.56
CA TRP A 211 3.88 -24.47 -6.20
C TRP A 211 4.22 -22.98 -6.14
N LEU A 212 4.77 -22.47 -5.02
CA LEU A 212 5.20 -21.07 -4.88
C LEU A 212 6.37 -20.78 -5.82
N THR A 213 7.42 -21.59 -5.78
CA THR A 213 8.51 -21.63 -6.75
C THR A 213 7.96 -21.85 -8.16
N LYS A 214 6.99 -22.71 -8.49
CA LYS A 214 6.36 -22.69 -9.85
C LYS A 214 5.69 -21.36 -10.21
N LYS A 215 5.09 -20.67 -9.25
CA LYS A 215 4.49 -19.35 -9.42
C LYS A 215 5.54 -18.21 -9.47
N LEU A 216 6.69 -18.42 -8.82
CA LEU A 216 7.79 -17.48 -8.59
C LEU A 216 9.08 -17.85 -9.31
N HIS A 217 9.11 -18.91 -10.14
CA HIS A 217 10.21 -19.39 -11.02
C HIS A 217 10.49 -18.39 -12.15
N ARG A 218 10.03 -17.15 -11.97
CA ARG A 218 10.24 -15.98 -12.79
C ARG A 218 11.01 -14.91 -12.02
N LEU A 219 11.43 -15.20 -10.77
CA LEU A 219 12.50 -14.47 -10.10
C LEU A 219 13.82 -14.96 -10.70
N GLU A 220 14.58 -14.05 -11.29
CA GLU A 220 15.93 -14.34 -11.77
C GLU A 220 16.88 -14.34 -10.54
N GLY A 221 17.14 -15.51 -9.95
CA GLY A 221 18.08 -15.69 -8.82
C GLY A 221 17.62 -16.66 -7.73
N GLU A 222 18.50 -16.95 -6.77
CA GLU A 222 18.23 -17.80 -5.60
C GLU A 222 17.45 -17.06 -4.48
N SER A 223 16.33 -16.42 -4.82
CA SER A 223 15.50 -15.75 -3.82
C SER A 223 14.86 -16.78 -2.89
N THR A 224 15.20 -16.73 -1.61
CA THR A 224 14.63 -17.61 -0.59
C THR A 224 13.35 -17.01 -0.02
N ILE A 225 12.22 -17.66 -0.26
CA ILE A 225 10.94 -17.28 0.31
C ILE A 225 10.89 -17.76 1.76
N VAL A 226 10.80 -16.82 2.70
CA VAL A 226 10.78 -17.13 4.14
C VAL A 226 9.36 -17.22 4.71
N ALA A 227 8.39 -16.52 4.11
CA ALA A 227 7.01 -16.48 4.54
C ALA A 227 6.05 -16.26 3.37
N HIS A 228 4.75 -16.38 3.66
CA HIS A 228 3.67 -16.09 2.72
C HIS A 228 2.40 -15.67 3.46
N CYS A 229 1.73 -14.63 2.94
CA CYS A 229 0.41 -14.17 3.36
C CYS A 229 -0.69 -14.72 2.43
N ASP A 230 -1.53 -15.61 2.95
CA ASP A 230 -2.76 -16.04 2.29
C ASP A 230 -3.89 -15.04 2.57
N ILE A 231 -4.20 -14.23 1.57
CA ILE A 231 -5.27 -13.22 1.63
C ILE A 231 -6.61 -13.92 1.36
N ARG A 232 -7.41 -14.13 2.41
CA ARG A 232 -8.75 -14.73 2.32
C ARG A 232 -9.80 -13.74 1.80
N ARG A 233 -9.69 -13.38 0.52
CA ARG A 233 -10.50 -12.35 -0.16
C ARG A 233 -12.01 -12.53 0.06
N GLY A 234 -12.59 -11.64 0.87
CA GLY A 234 -14.04 -11.58 1.13
C GLY A 234 -14.58 -12.69 2.03
N LYS A 235 -13.71 -13.42 2.74
CA LYS A 235 -14.10 -14.50 3.68
C LYS A 235 -13.46 -14.37 5.07
N GLY A 236 -12.69 -13.32 5.32
CA GLY A 236 -12.11 -13.04 6.64
C GLY A 236 -10.69 -12.49 6.57
N LYS A 237 -10.05 -12.47 7.73
CA LYS A 237 -8.67 -12.02 7.94
C LYS A 237 -7.65 -12.91 7.23
N SER A 238 -6.48 -12.34 6.98
CA SER A 238 -5.34 -12.97 6.32
C SER A 238 -4.59 -13.92 7.26
N GLU A 239 -3.91 -14.90 6.69
CA GLU A 239 -3.09 -15.87 7.42
C GLU A 239 -1.65 -15.81 6.95
N ILE A 240 -0.71 -15.66 7.88
CA ILE A 240 0.73 -15.60 7.60
C ILE A 240 1.36 -16.94 7.94
N THR A 241 2.06 -17.54 6.98
CA THR A 241 2.75 -18.81 7.14
C THR A 241 4.25 -18.64 6.89
N PHE A 242 5.05 -18.94 7.90
CA PHE A 242 6.51 -19.06 7.80
C PHE A 242 6.91 -20.49 7.42
N PHE A 243 7.92 -20.62 6.57
CA PHE A 243 8.37 -21.93 6.07
C PHE A 243 9.61 -22.44 6.83
N GLY A 244 9.90 -23.74 6.70
CA GLY A 244 10.97 -24.41 7.46
C GLY A 244 12.36 -23.77 7.32
N ILE A 245 12.63 -23.03 6.24
CA ILE A 245 13.90 -22.29 6.06
C ILE A 245 14.11 -21.21 7.12
N THR A 246 13.04 -20.69 7.72
CA THR A 246 13.17 -19.65 8.73
C THR A 246 13.92 -20.14 9.96
N LYS A 247 13.95 -21.45 10.23
CA LYS A 247 14.77 -22.05 11.30
C LYS A 247 16.27 -21.84 11.12
N LYS A 248 16.70 -21.40 9.94
CA LYS A 248 18.09 -21.16 9.58
C LYS A 248 18.38 -19.68 9.32
N ILE A 249 17.45 -18.77 9.66
CA ILE A 249 17.69 -17.33 9.53
C ILE A 249 17.66 -16.64 10.90
N PRO A 250 18.42 -15.55 11.08
CA PRO A 250 18.35 -14.72 12.28
C PRO A 250 16.95 -14.15 12.54
N LEU A 251 16.69 -13.82 13.81
CA LEU A 251 15.38 -13.37 14.28
C LEU A 251 14.92 -12.09 13.58
N GLU A 252 15.88 -11.21 13.31
CA GLU A 252 15.71 -9.95 12.63
C GLU A 252 15.09 -10.16 11.24
N PHE A 253 15.50 -11.21 10.53
CA PHE A 253 14.95 -11.54 9.21
C PHE A 253 13.54 -12.13 9.30
N ILE A 254 13.20 -12.83 10.38
CA ILE A 254 11.82 -13.27 10.63
C ILE A 254 10.91 -12.05 10.81
N ILE A 255 11.36 -11.03 11.56
CA ILE A 255 10.59 -9.80 11.74
C ILE A 255 10.47 -8.98 10.45
N GLN A 256 11.51 -8.95 9.63
CA GLN A 256 11.45 -8.37 8.29
C GLN A 256 10.43 -9.10 7.41
N GLY A 257 10.44 -10.43 7.40
CA GLY A 257 9.42 -11.23 6.72
C GLY A 257 8.02 -10.94 7.25
N LEU A 258 7.86 -10.87 8.57
CA LEU A 258 6.56 -10.53 9.18
C LEU A 258 6.04 -9.16 8.72
N ALA A 259 6.91 -8.14 8.71
CA ALA A 259 6.56 -6.80 8.26
C ALA A 259 6.14 -6.80 6.77
N HIS A 260 6.86 -7.54 5.93
CA HIS A 260 6.52 -7.74 4.52
C HIS A 260 5.13 -8.38 4.36
N GLU A 261 4.88 -9.50 5.05
CA GLU A 261 3.60 -10.23 4.93
C GLU A 261 2.40 -9.46 5.50
N ILE A 262 2.56 -8.74 6.61
CA ILE A 262 1.52 -7.84 7.13
C ILE A 262 1.16 -6.77 6.09
N SER A 263 2.12 -6.34 5.28
CA SER A 263 1.90 -5.31 4.26
C SER A 263 1.09 -5.83 3.08
N HIS A 264 1.24 -7.10 2.70
CA HIS A 264 0.35 -7.74 1.72
C HIS A 264 -1.09 -7.85 2.21
N ALA A 265 -1.29 -8.17 3.49
CA ALA A 265 -2.62 -8.20 4.10
C ALA A 265 -3.32 -6.83 4.08
N ASN A 266 -2.55 -5.75 3.95
CA ASN A 266 -3.01 -4.36 4.00
C ASN A 266 -2.70 -3.59 2.70
N ASP A 267 -2.62 -4.29 1.56
CA ASP A 267 -2.44 -3.66 0.24
C ASP A 267 -3.76 -3.10 -0.34
N TRP A 268 -3.69 -2.41 -1.48
CA TRP A 268 -4.88 -1.85 -2.15
C TRP A 268 -5.94 -2.90 -2.51
N ASN A 269 -5.57 -4.18 -2.56
CA ASN A 269 -6.49 -5.24 -2.94
C ASN A 269 -7.21 -5.82 -1.71
N SER A 270 -6.53 -5.81 -0.57
CA SER A 270 -6.89 -6.51 0.67
C SER A 270 -7.44 -5.57 1.74
N ASP A 271 -6.99 -4.32 1.78
CA ASP A 271 -7.39 -3.31 2.77
C ASP A 271 -8.92 -3.19 2.86
N HIS A 272 -9.48 -3.53 4.02
CA HIS A 272 -10.93 -3.46 4.28
C HIS A 272 -11.41 -2.06 4.67
N PHE A 273 -10.50 -1.15 5.01
CA PHE A 273 -10.80 0.24 5.38
C PHE A 273 -10.84 1.17 4.16
N ALA A 274 -10.08 0.86 3.10
CA ALA A 274 -10.08 1.67 1.88
C ALA A 274 -11.29 1.41 0.97
N ASN A 275 -11.94 2.48 0.54
CA ASN A 275 -12.95 2.41 -0.52
C ASN A 275 -12.29 2.20 -1.90
N GLN A 276 -13.11 1.94 -2.92
CA GLN A 276 -12.63 1.60 -4.26
C GLN A 276 -11.77 2.70 -4.91
N THR A 277 -12.11 3.96 -4.67
CA THR A 277 -11.34 5.11 -5.17
C THR A 277 -9.99 5.18 -4.48
N GLU A 278 -9.94 5.02 -3.17
CA GLU A 278 -8.69 5.01 -2.41
C GLU A 278 -7.76 3.87 -2.82
N LYS A 279 -8.31 2.69 -3.10
CA LYS A 279 -7.56 1.53 -3.59
C LYS A 279 -6.90 1.80 -4.94
N VAL A 280 -7.66 2.38 -5.88
CA VAL A 280 -7.15 2.77 -7.20
C VAL A 280 -6.09 3.87 -7.07
N GLU A 281 -6.31 4.84 -6.19
CA GLU A 281 -5.33 5.90 -5.91
C GLU A 281 -4.03 5.35 -5.31
N LEU A 282 -4.12 4.44 -4.35
CA LEU A 282 -2.95 3.81 -3.74
C LEU A 282 -2.14 3.04 -4.78
N LEU A 283 -2.79 2.18 -5.57
CA LEU A 283 -2.12 1.45 -6.66
C LEU A 283 -1.47 2.39 -7.66
N LEU A 284 -2.14 3.49 -8.01
CA LEU A 284 -1.60 4.48 -8.94
C LEU A 284 -0.37 5.19 -8.36
N LYS A 285 -0.40 5.57 -7.07
CA LYS A 285 0.76 6.16 -6.38
C LYS A 285 1.94 5.19 -6.35
N ILE A 286 1.69 3.91 -6.01
CA ILE A 286 2.71 2.85 -6.00
C ILE A 286 3.31 2.67 -7.40
N GLY A 287 2.47 2.57 -8.43
CA GLY A 287 2.95 2.42 -9.81
C GLY A 287 3.77 3.61 -10.30
N LYS A 288 3.36 4.85 -9.94
CA LYS A 288 4.15 6.05 -10.24
C LYS A 288 5.51 6.02 -9.53
N ARG A 289 5.53 5.68 -8.24
CA ARG A 289 6.78 5.52 -7.48
C ARG A 289 7.68 4.44 -8.05
N LEU A 290 7.14 3.33 -8.54
CA LEU A 290 7.91 2.26 -9.20
C LEU A 290 8.65 2.74 -10.47
N GLN A 291 8.12 3.77 -11.15
CA GLN A 291 8.76 4.40 -12.31
C GLN A 291 9.73 5.53 -11.94
N SER A 292 9.74 5.99 -10.69
CA SER A 292 10.59 7.08 -10.22
C SER A 292 12.04 6.62 -10.07
N GLY A 293 12.99 7.49 -10.44
CA GLY A 293 14.42 7.18 -10.37
C GLY A 293 15.01 7.20 -8.95
N ASP A 294 14.36 7.92 -8.03
CA ASP A 294 14.76 8.12 -6.63
C ASP A 294 14.01 7.21 -5.64
N ARG A 295 13.40 6.14 -6.15
CA ARG A 295 12.66 5.17 -5.34
C ARG A 295 13.57 4.22 -4.58
N PHE A 296 13.00 3.61 -3.54
CA PHE A 296 13.57 2.46 -2.88
C PHE A 296 13.73 1.31 -3.89
N LYS A 297 14.89 0.65 -3.85
CA LYS A 297 15.19 -0.50 -4.72
C LYS A 297 15.45 -1.70 -3.83
N SER A 298 14.69 -2.76 -4.07
CA SER A 298 14.86 -4.04 -3.41
C SER A 298 15.22 -5.07 -4.48
N GLU A 299 16.29 -5.84 -4.26
CA GLU A 299 16.72 -6.89 -5.19
C GLU A 299 15.57 -7.83 -5.56
N TYR A 300 14.70 -8.13 -4.58
CA TYR A 300 13.52 -8.96 -4.76
C TYR A 300 12.54 -8.40 -5.82
N VAL A 301 12.26 -7.09 -5.79
CA VAL A 301 11.36 -6.42 -6.73
C VAL A 301 11.99 -6.34 -8.13
N GLU A 302 13.30 -6.07 -8.20
CA GLU A 302 14.00 -5.95 -9.47
C GLU A 302 14.15 -7.30 -10.18
N ALA A 303 14.28 -8.39 -9.41
CA ALA A 303 14.43 -9.76 -9.93
C ALA A 303 13.13 -10.32 -10.56
N ILE A 304 11.99 -9.66 -10.42
CA ILE A 304 10.72 -10.10 -11.03
C ILE A 304 10.81 -9.97 -12.55
N GLY A 305 10.96 -11.11 -13.23
CA GLY A 305 11.09 -11.28 -14.67
C GLY A 305 10.05 -12.23 -15.25
N GLY A 306 10.26 -12.74 -16.47
CA GLY A 306 9.49 -13.87 -17.04
C GLY A 306 7.97 -13.69 -17.28
N PHE A 307 7.38 -12.51 -17.02
CA PHE A 307 5.97 -12.19 -17.28
C PHE A 307 5.79 -11.29 -18.51
N SER A 308 4.56 -11.22 -19.04
CA SER A 308 4.20 -10.11 -19.94
C SER A 308 4.39 -8.78 -19.20
N GLN A 309 4.71 -7.70 -19.92
CA GLN A 309 5.07 -6.43 -19.28
C GLN A 309 4.02 -5.95 -18.27
N GLY A 310 2.73 -6.05 -18.62
CA GLY A 310 1.64 -5.66 -17.72
C GLY A 310 1.58 -6.49 -16.44
N GLN A 311 1.76 -7.81 -16.54
CA GLN A 311 1.76 -8.70 -15.39
C GLN A 311 3.03 -8.51 -14.54
N LYS A 312 4.19 -8.28 -15.19
CA LYS A 312 5.44 -7.93 -14.50
C LYS A 312 5.25 -6.66 -13.67
N ASN A 313 4.75 -5.58 -14.27
CA ASN A 313 4.57 -4.30 -13.59
C ASN A 313 3.62 -4.42 -12.38
N ILE A 314 2.53 -5.18 -12.50
CA ILE A 314 1.60 -5.40 -11.39
C ILE A 314 2.25 -6.21 -10.27
N ASN A 315 2.95 -7.31 -10.60
CA ASN A 315 3.67 -8.10 -9.59
C ASN A 315 4.75 -7.25 -8.90
N GLN A 316 5.50 -6.46 -9.66
CA GLN A 316 6.47 -5.52 -9.10
C GLN A 316 5.81 -4.49 -8.18
N ALA A 317 4.64 -3.95 -8.50
CA ALA A 317 3.95 -3.04 -7.59
C ALA A 317 3.49 -3.73 -6.29
N ILE A 318 3.06 -5.00 -6.35
CA ILE A 318 2.63 -5.75 -5.16
C ILE A 318 3.82 -5.93 -4.22
N GLU A 319 4.94 -6.42 -4.74
CA GLU A 319 6.14 -6.64 -3.95
C GLU A 319 6.82 -5.33 -3.54
N TYR A 320 6.78 -4.31 -4.38
CA TYR A 320 7.32 -2.99 -4.06
C TYR A 320 6.59 -2.35 -2.89
N TRP A 321 5.26 -2.44 -2.84
CA TRP A 321 4.48 -2.00 -1.68
C TRP A 321 4.91 -2.71 -0.40
N ALA A 322 5.01 -4.05 -0.45
CA ALA A 322 5.42 -4.83 0.71
C ALA A 322 6.86 -4.49 1.16
N GLU A 323 7.77 -4.26 0.21
CA GLU A 323 9.16 -3.91 0.51
C GLU A 323 9.34 -2.51 1.09
N ILE A 324 8.66 -1.49 0.59
CA ILE A 324 8.73 -0.15 1.21
C ILE A 324 8.08 -0.14 2.59
N CYS A 325 7.02 -0.92 2.80
CA CYS A 325 6.41 -1.06 4.12
C CYS A 325 7.31 -1.84 5.08
N ARG A 326 7.94 -2.94 4.63
CA ARG A 326 8.96 -3.67 5.37
C ARG A 326 10.04 -2.70 5.86
N GLN A 327 10.62 -1.93 4.94
CA GLN A 327 11.65 -0.95 5.25
C GLN A 327 11.14 0.14 6.21
N TYR A 328 9.93 0.68 5.99
CA TYR A 328 9.28 1.65 6.88
C TYR A 328 9.14 1.12 8.31
N PHE A 329 8.77 -0.15 8.49
CA PHE A 329 8.64 -0.76 9.81
C PHE A 329 10.01 -1.16 10.39
N THR A 330 10.97 -1.61 9.60
CA THR A 330 12.23 -2.12 10.17
C THR A 330 13.26 -1.04 10.39
N ASP A 331 13.45 -0.14 9.42
CA ASP A 331 14.35 1.01 9.54
C ASP A 331 13.85 2.15 8.63
N PRO A 332 12.92 2.99 9.13
CA PRO A 332 12.33 4.07 8.34
C PRO A 332 13.34 5.14 7.90
N THR A 333 14.55 5.16 8.48
CA THR A 333 15.57 6.18 8.15
C THR A 333 16.23 5.96 6.80
N GLN A 334 16.15 4.74 6.26
CA GLN A 334 16.73 4.36 4.96
C GLN A 334 15.75 4.50 3.81
N LEU A 335 14.51 4.89 4.08
CA LEU A 335 13.47 4.98 3.07
C LEU A 335 13.50 6.37 2.40
N PRO A 336 13.44 6.47 1.06
CA PRO A 336 13.29 7.76 0.40
C PRO A 336 12.07 8.52 0.90
N ALA A 337 12.16 9.85 0.97
CA ALA A 337 11.13 10.67 1.61
C ALA A 337 9.73 10.47 1.01
N GLU A 338 9.62 10.34 -0.32
CA GLU A 338 8.32 10.10 -0.97
C GLU A 338 7.75 8.71 -0.66
N ASP A 339 8.61 7.69 -0.54
CA ASP A 339 8.19 6.33 -0.17
C ASP A 339 7.77 6.29 1.30
N PHE A 340 8.49 6.99 2.18
CA PHE A 340 8.11 7.17 3.58
C PHE A 340 6.74 7.84 3.70
N VAL A 341 6.52 8.97 3.01
CA VAL A 341 5.24 9.69 3.03
C VAL A 341 4.11 8.82 2.51
N LEU A 342 4.36 8.03 1.45
CA LEU A 342 3.37 7.11 0.90
C LEU A 342 2.89 6.10 1.96
N VAL A 343 3.81 5.42 2.65
CA VAL A 343 3.46 4.44 3.69
C VAL A 343 2.88 5.10 4.94
N ASP A 344 3.53 6.13 5.49
CA ASP A 344 3.07 6.84 6.71
C ASP A 344 1.67 7.40 6.52
N SER A 345 1.36 7.96 5.34
CA SER A 345 0.02 8.49 5.05
C SER A 345 -1.07 7.41 5.07
N GLN A 346 -0.76 6.17 4.69
CA GLN A 346 -1.74 5.07 4.76
C GLN A 346 -1.88 4.54 6.17
N VAL A 347 -0.77 4.33 6.88
CA VAL A 347 -0.78 3.87 8.27
C VAL A 347 -1.54 4.85 9.17
N ARG A 348 -1.31 6.17 9.01
CA ARG A 348 -1.94 7.18 9.85
C ARG A 348 -3.44 7.38 9.61
N LYS A 349 -4.01 6.85 8.52
CA LYS A 349 -5.47 6.89 8.32
C LYS A 349 -6.21 6.15 9.43
N THR A 350 -5.66 5.01 9.86
CA THR A 350 -6.28 4.11 10.82
C THR A 350 -5.55 4.08 12.16
N ASP A 351 -4.26 4.42 12.19
CA ASP A 351 -3.46 4.58 13.41
C ASP A 351 -2.77 5.96 13.46
N PRO A 352 -3.49 7.08 13.69
CA PRO A 352 -2.95 8.45 13.60
C PRO A 352 -1.77 8.74 14.51
N THR A 353 -1.66 8.02 15.64
CA THR A 353 -0.59 8.18 16.63
C THR A 353 0.60 7.26 16.40
N TYR A 354 0.57 6.42 15.35
CA TYR A 354 1.67 5.50 15.05
C TYR A 354 2.97 6.27 14.77
N ASN A 355 4.09 5.71 15.25
CA ASN A 355 5.42 6.26 15.01
C ASN A 355 6.38 5.12 14.64
N ALA A 356 6.75 5.04 13.36
CA ALA A 356 7.57 3.96 12.85
C ALA A 356 8.95 3.85 13.52
N LEU A 357 9.59 4.98 13.80
CA LEU A 357 10.93 5.01 14.39
C LEU A 357 10.91 4.51 15.84
N VAL A 358 9.97 5.00 16.65
CA VAL A 358 9.79 4.55 18.04
C VAL A 358 9.45 3.07 18.08
N SER A 359 8.56 2.62 17.19
CA SER A 359 8.16 1.22 17.08
C SER A 359 9.30 0.31 16.61
N SER A 360 10.14 0.76 15.66
CA SER A 360 11.31 0.02 15.20
C SER A 360 12.31 -0.17 16.34
N ASN A 361 12.62 0.90 17.09
CA ASN A 361 13.51 0.82 18.26
C ASN A 361 12.96 -0.15 19.32
N LYS A 362 11.64 -0.13 19.56
CA LYS A 362 11.00 -1.08 20.49
C LYS A 362 11.17 -2.53 20.00
N ARG A 363 11.02 -2.80 18.70
CA ARG A 363 11.28 -4.14 18.13
C ARG A 363 12.73 -4.58 18.33
N ALA A 364 13.69 -3.70 18.08
CA ALA A 364 15.10 -4.01 18.27
C ALA A 364 15.42 -4.40 19.73
N GLU A 365 14.84 -3.69 20.71
CA GLU A 365 14.98 -4.04 22.12
C GLU A 365 14.33 -5.38 22.48
N ILE A 366 13.15 -5.70 21.92
CA ILE A 366 12.51 -7.01 22.11
C ILE A 366 13.41 -8.13 21.58
N ILE A 367 13.95 -7.99 20.37
CA ILE A 367 14.86 -8.97 19.76
C ILE A 367 16.10 -9.18 20.65
N LYS A 368 16.71 -8.08 21.09
CA LYS A 368 17.88 -8.12 21.98
C LYS A 368 17.59 -8.87 23.29
N ASN A 369 16.42 -8.66 23.89
CA ASN A 369 16.01 -9.34 25.10
C ASN A 369 15.80 -10.85 24.87
N VAL A 370 15.19 -11.23 23.75
CA VAL A 370 15.03 -12.65 23.37
C VAL A 370 16.39 -13.34 23.22
N LEU A 371 17.33 -12.69 22.55
CA LEU A 371 18.70 -13.21 22.39
C LEU A 371 19.44 -13.33 23.73
N ALA A 372 19.31 -12.33 24.61
CA ALA A 372 19.94 -12.34 25.93
C ALA A 372 19.40 -13.46 26.83
N GLN A 373 18.08 -13.69 26.84
CA GLN A 373 17.46 -14.79 27.59
C GLN A 373 17.94 -16.16 27.12
N LYS A 374 18.23 -16.32 25.82
CA LYS A 374 18.80 -17.57 25.29
C LYS A 374 20.21 -17.81 25.83
N LEU A 375 21.07 -16.78 25.81
CA LEU A 375 22.45 -16.92 26.31
C LEU A 375 22.49 -17.33 27.79
N GLN A 376 21.56 -16.83 28.60
CA GLN A 376 21.43 -17.22 30.01
C GLN A 376 20.98 -18.68 30.24
N LYS A 377 20.40 -19.35 29.23
CA LYS A 377 19.97 -20.75 29.33
C LYS A 377 21.04 -21.75 28.88
N VAL A 378 22.09 -21.28 28.21
CA VAL A 378 23.15 -22.13 27.64
C VAL A 378 24.41 -22.13 28.50
N GLY A 379 24.63 -21.08 29.30
CA GLY A 379 25.63 -21.04 30.36
C GLY A 379 25.04 -21.47 31.69
#